data_AF-A0ABD0KP19-F1
#
_entry.id   AF-A0ABD0KP19-F1
#
_cell.length_a   1.000
_cell.length_b   1.000
_cell.length_c   1.000
_cell.angle_alpha   90.00
_cell.angle_beta   90.00
_cell.angle_gamma   90.00
#
_symmetry.space_group_name_H-M   'P 1'
#
loop_
_entity.id
_entity.type
_entity.pdbx_description
1 polymer ?
#
loop_
_entity_poly.entity_id
_entity_poly.type
_entity_poly.pdbx_seq_one_letter_code
_entity_poly.pdbx_strand_id
1 'polypeptide(L)'
;SIPHCIPTRTEISSYTQSLVDTLQAVLTSPELPIDKQPLLVAGRRTNVNMVQPNEITTFQGIHDIARSRGEMDIGHAIDYIVVDRRFPWNCIPDLVIGRVVYDNWLVGHAILEGQVVVVEATETLLAVHQLGKEGRKEGSRRPNNDYNRDLVRRIHVTNQALSVTCAPWKTLNGPDGRINMKKVKMHKGCGQL
;
A
#
# COMPACT_ATOMS: atom_id res chain seq x y z
N SER A 1 -6.50 -7.31 -41.42
CA SER A 1 -5.46 -7.67 -40.44
C SER A 1 -5.77 -6.97 -39.14
N ILE A 2 -6.28 -7.71 -38.15
CA ILE A 2 -6.53 -7.15 -36.82
C ILE A 2 -5.16 -6.96 -36.16
N PRO A 3 -4.82 -5.77 -35.65
CA PRO A 3 -3.59 -5.59 -34.91
C PRO A 3 -3.64 -6.53 -33.71
N HIS A 4 -2.67 -7.43 -33.60
CA HIS A 4 -2.37 -8.11 -32.35
C HIS A 4 -2.05 -7.01 -31.32
N CYS A 5 -3.01 -6.71 -30.45
CA CYS A 5 -2.73 -6.02 -29.21
C CYS A 5 -1.81 -6.94 -28.41
N ILE A 6 -0.49 -6.77 -28.57
CA ILE A 6 0.47 -7.29 -27.60
C ILE A 6 0.06 -6.62 -26.28
N PRO A 7 -0.32 -7.37 -25.24
CA PRO A 7 -0.66 -6.76 -23.96
C PRO A 7 0.56 -5.96 -23.51
N THR A 8 0.43 -4.64 -23.48
CA THR A 8 1.36 -3.80 -22.73
C THR A 8 1.26 -4.30 -21.29
N ARG A 9 2.37 -4.86 -20.78
CA ARG A 9 2.48 -5.49 -19.47
C ARG A 9 1.60 -4.82 -18.42
N THR A 10 0.60 -5.57 -17.96
CA THR A 10 -0.16 -5.21 -16.78
C THR A 10 0.72 -5.46 -15.57
N GLU A 11 1.04 -4.42 -14.81
CA GLU A 11 1.49 -4.57 -13.43
C GLU A 11 0.32 -5.20 -12.67
N ILE A 12 0.45 -6.48 -12.27
CA ILE A 12 -0.61 -7.20 -11.56
C ILE A 12 -0.14 -7.42 -10.13
N SER A 13 -0.78 -6.70 -9.22
CA SER A 13 -0.74 -7.02 -7.80
C SER A 13 -1.75 -8.13 -7.52
N SER A 14 -1.29 -9.20 -6.88
CA SER A 14 -2.14 -10.32 -6.48
C SER A 14 -2.40 -10.28 -4.98
N TYR A 15 -3.65 -10.51 -4.60
CA TYR A 15 -4.09 -10.61 -3.21
C TYR A 15 -4.65 -12.01 -2.93
N THR A 16 -4.67 -12.40 -1.66
CA THR A 16 -5.20 -13.69 -1.20
C THR A 16 -6.36 -13.48 -0.23
N GLN A 17 -6.85 -14.58 0.37
CA GLN A 17 -7.84 -14.54 1.46
C GLN A 17 -7.44 -13.59 2.60
N SER A 18 -6.14 -13.36 2.80
CA SER A 18 -5.60 -12.37 3.75
C SER A 18 -6.20 -10.97 3.59
N LEU A 19 -6.55 -10.54 2.38
CA LEU A 19 -7.21 -9.24 2.17
C LEU A 19 -8.54 -9.16 2.91
N VAL A 20 -9.38 -10.18 2.76
CA VAL A 20 -10.70 -10.22 3.37
C VAL A 20 -10.56 -10.35 4.88
N ASP A 21 -9.70 -11.26 5.35
CA ASP A 21 -9.52 -11.52 6.78
C ASP A 21 -8.98 -10.27 7.50
N THR A 22 -8.00 -9.59 6.92
CA THR A 22 -7.44 -8.34 7.47
C THR A 22 -8.47 -7.22 7.49
N LEU A 23 -9.18 -6.98 6.38
CA LEU A 23 -10.17 -5.90 6.34
C LEU A 23 -11.33 -6.17 7.29
N GLN A 24 -11.77 -7.43 7.41
CA GLN A 24 -12.79 -7.81 8.39
C GLN A 24 -12.32 -7.51 9.81
N ALA A 25 -11.09 -7.88 10.17
CA ALA A 25 -10.52 -7.61 11.49
C ALA A 25 -10.40 -6.09 11.79
N VAL A 26 -10.00 -5.29 10.79
CA VAL A 26 -9.95 -3.83 10.90
C VAL A 26 -11.36 -3.26 11.13
N LEU A 27 -12.35 -3.68 10.35
CA LEU A 27 -13.71 -3.15 10.44
C LEU A 27 -14.45 -3.55 11.72
N THR A 28 -14.06 -4.65 12.37
CA THR A 28 -14.68 -5.12 13.62
C THR A 28 -13.86 -4.83 14.87
N SER A 29 -12.69 -4.20 14.73
CA SER A 29 -11.80 -3.92 15.85
C SER A 29 -12.42 -2.87 16.79
N PRO A 30 -12.61 -3.18 18.09
CA PRO A 30 -13.05 -2.20 19.07
C PRO A 30 -11.97 -1.17 19.42
N GLU A 31 -10.71 -1.41 19.07
CA GLU A 31 -9.58 -0.51 19.34
C GLU A 31 -9.54 0.70 18.40
N LEU A 32 -10.12 0.57 17.19
CA LEU A 32 -10.07 1.60 16.17
C LEU A 32 -11.29 2.53 16.25
N PRO A 33 -11.10 3.86 16.29
CA PRO A 33 -12.21 4.82 16.34
C PRO A 33 -12.82 5.09 14.96
N ILE A 34 -13.09 4.03 14.18
CA ILE A 34 -13.61 4.11 12.82
C ILE A 34 -15.07 4.56 12.76
N ASP A 35 -15.79 4.57 13.88
CA ASP A 35 -17.11 5.19 14.01
C ASP A 35 -17.03 6.72 13.94
N LYS A 36 -15.91 7.31 14.41
CA LYS A 36 -15.72 8.76 14.56
C LYS A 36 -14.84 9.39 13.49
N GLN A 37 -14.00 8.60 12.84
CA GLN A 37 -12.98 9.08 11.91
C GLN A 37 -12.98 8.26 10.61
N PRO A 38 -12.66 8.87 9.46
CA PRO A 38 -12.37 8.13 8.23
C PRO A 38 -11.23 7.14 8.42
N LEU A 39 -11.27 6.04 7.67
CA LEU A 39 -10.29 4.95 7.68
C LEU A 39 -9.44 4.98 6.40
N LEU A 40 -8.14 4.74 6.55
CA LEU A 40 -7.22 4.35 5.50
C LEU A 40 -6.43 3.12 5.94
N VAL A 41 -6.45 2.07 5.13
CA VAL A 41 -5.64 0.84 5.28
C VAL A 41 -4.69 0.74 4.10
N ALA A 42 -3.40 0.61 4.38
CA ALA A 42 -2.38 0.43 3.37
C ALA A 42 -1.26 -0.46 3.91
N GLY A 43 -0.37 -0.92 3.04
CA GLY A 43 0.78 -1.70 3.46
C GLY A 43 1.81 -1.84 2.36
N ARG A 44 2.91 -2.49 2.72
CA ARG A 44 4.03 -2.73 1.83
C ARG A 44 3.73 -3.90 0.91
N ARG A 45 4.20 -3.80 -0.32
CA ARG A 45 4.17 -4.92 -1.27
C ARG A 45 5.32 -5.90 -1.00
N THR A 46 5.11 -7.14 -1.42
CA THR A 46 6.12 -8.19 -1.49
C THR A 46 6.47 -8.43 -2.95
N ASN A 47 7.70 -8.09 -3.33
CA ASN A 47 8.19 -8.30 -4.69
C ASN A 47 8.52 -9.77 -4.91
N VAL A 48 8.05 -10.33 -6.02
CA VAL A 48 8.41 -11.69 -6.46
C VAL A 48 8.92 -11.62 -7.90
N ASN A 49 10.13 -12.14 -8.11
CA ASN A 49 10.74 -12.24 -9.44
C ASN A 49 10.30 -13.53 -10.16
N MET A 50 10.26 -13.49 -11.49
CA MET A 50 10.12 -14.67 -12.36
C MET A 50 8.88 -15.54 -12.07
N VAL A 51 7.77 -14.90 -11.70
CA VAL A 51 6.48 -15.57 -11.47
C VAL A 51 6.01 -16.26 -12.75
N GLN A 52 5.72 -17.54 -12.66
CA GLN A 52 5.14 -18.34 -13.74
C GLN A 52 3.60 -18.32 -13.66
N PRO A 53 2.88 -18.34 -14.80
CA PRO A 53 1.42 -18.28 -14.79
C PRO A 53 0.72 -19.36 -13.96
N ASN A 54 1.31 -20.56 -13.87
CA ASN A 54 0.76 -21.68 -13.09
C ASN A 54 0.92 -21.48 -11.57
N GLU A 55 1.80 -20.59 -11.11
CA GLU A 55 2.05 -20.34 -9.69
C GLU A 55 1.01 -19.40 -9.06
N ILE A 56 0.29 -18.63 -9.88
CA ILE A 56 -0.69 -17.62 -9.43
C ILE A 56 -2.15 -18.01 -9.69
N THR A 57 -2.41 -19.29 -9.98
CA THR A 57 -3.76 -19.79 -10.25
C THR A 57 -4.59 -20.00 -8.98
N THR A 58 -3.93 -20.06 -7.82
CA THR A 58 -4.60 -20.27 -6.51
C THR A 58 -4.02 -19.32 -5.46
N PHE A 59 -4.82 -19.00 -4.44
CA PHE A 59 -4.33 -18.22 -3.29
C PHE A 59 -3.18 -18.91 -2.56
N GLN A 60 -3.19 -20.24 -2.47
CA GLN A 60 -2.10 -21.00 -1.87
C GLN A 60 -0.83 -20.86 -2.70
N GLY A 61 -0.91 -20.96 -4.03
CA GLY A 61 0.23 -20.76 -4.93
C GLY A 61 0.85 -19.36 -4.79
N ILE A 62 0.02 -18.32 -4.72
CA ILE A 62 0.47 -16.94 -4.46
C ILE A 62 1.18 -16.84 -3.10
N HIS A 63 0.64 -17.48 -2.07
CA HIS A 63 1.26 -17.52 -0.76
C HIS A 63 2.61 -18.26 -0.79
N ASP A 64 2.71 -19.37 -1.51
CA ASP A 64 3.91 -20.20 -1.55
C ASP A 64 5.05 -19.50 -2.29
N ILE A 65 4.78 -18.79 -3.40
CA ILE A 65 5.80 -17.99 -4.08
C ILE A 65 6.24 -16.79 -3.25
N ALA A 66 5.32 -16.14 -2.54
CA ALA A 66 5.65 -15.03 -1.66
C ALA A 66 6.53 -15.49 -0.49
N ARG A 67 6.23 -16.66 0.09
CA ARG A 67 7.03 -17.24 1.19
C ARG A 67 8.40 -17.70 0.72
N SER A 68 8.49 -18.35 -0.45
CA SER A 68 9.73 -18.96 -0.92
C SER A 68 10.68 -17.98 -1.60
N ARG A 69 10.15 -16.96 -2.30
CA ARG A 69 10.94 -16.05 -3.14
C ARG A 69 10.61 -14.58 -2.95
N GLY A 70 9.68 -14.25 -2.05
CA GLY A 70 9.21 -12.88 -1.87
C GLY A 70 10.18 -12.04 -1.05
N GLU A 71 10.36 -10.80 -1.49
CA GLU A 71 11.10 -9.77 -0.75
C GLU A 71 10.18 -8.60 -0.44
N MET A 72 9.87 -8.40 0.85
CA MET A 72 9.07 -7.27 1.30
C MET A 72 9.78 -5.95 0.98
N ASP A 73 9.15 -5.11 0.16
CA ASP A 73 9.72 -3.85 -0.32
C ASP A 73 9.64 -2.76 0.75
N ILE A 74 10.30 -1.60 0.57
CA ILE A 74 10.35 -0.53 1.59
C ILE A 74 8.98 0.09 1.91
N GLY A 75 8.91 0.91 2.97
CA GLY A 75 7.67 1.56 3.42
C GLY A 75 6.97 2.49 2.41
N HIS A 76 7.65 2.85 1.33
CA HIS A 76 7.07 3.66 0.23
C HIS A 76 6.50 2.81 -0.91
N ALA A 77 6.76 1.51 -0.93
CA ALA A 77 6.30 0.62 -1.98
C ALA A 77 4.92 0.05 -1.60
N ILE A 78 3.88 0.80 -1.98
CA ILE A 78 2.48 0.56 -1.62
C ILE A 78 1.72 0.15 -2.88
N ASP A 79 1.08 -1.02 -2.85
CA ASP A 79 0.29 -1.55 -3.97
C ASP A 79 -1.22 -1.51 -3.68
N TYR A 80 -1.63 -1.10 -2.49
CA TYR A 80 -3.04 -0.95 -2.14
C TYR A 80 -3.28 0.18 -1.16
N ILE A 81 -4.38 0.87 -1.37
CA ILE A 81 -4.97 1.85 -0.46
C ILE A 81 -6.46 1.53 -0.40
N VAL A 82 -6.93 1.11 0.78
CA VAL A 82 -8.34 0.87 1.04
C VAL A 82 -8.82 1.97 1.98
N VAL A 83 -9.83 2.73 1.54
CA VAL A 83 -10.41 3.80 2.35
C VAL A 83 -11.92 3.65 2.43
N ASP A 84 -12.51 4.20 3.48
CA ASP A 84 -13.96 4.35 3.53
C ASP A 84 -14.44 5.63 2.82
N ARG A 85 -15.76 5.76 2.65
CA ARG A 85 -16.38 6.86 1.88
C ARG A 85 -16.16 8.25 2.46
N ARG A 86 -15.78 8.37 3.73
CA ARG A 86 -15.54 9.65 4.43
C ARG A 86 -14.12 10.17 4.21
N PHE A 87 -13.27 9.43 3.51
CA PHE A 87 -11.92 9.89 3.19
C PHE A 87 -11.97 11.27 2.48
N PRO A 88 -11.12 12.24 2.87
CA PRO A 88 -11.22 13.62 2.40
C PRO A 88 -10.63 13.81 0.99
N TRP A 89 -11.29 13.25 -0.02
CA TRP A 89 -10.87 13.33 -1.42
C TRP A 89 -10.75 14.77 -1.95
N ASN A 90 -11.45 15.72 -1.34
CA ASN A 90 -11.42 17.14 -1.70
C ASN A 90 -10.16 17.87 -1.24
N CYS A 91 -9.33 17.26 -0.40
CA CYS A 91 -8.07 17.84 0.08
C CYS A 91 -6.86 17.42 -0.78
N ILE A 92 -7.07 16.56 -1.78
CA ILE A 92 -5.99 16.06 -2.63
C ILE A 92 -5.60 17.16 -3.63
N PRO A 93 -4.32 17.54 -3.72
CA PRO A 93 -3.85 18.46 -4.75
C PRO A 93 -3.97 17.80 -6.14
N ASP A 94 -3.68 18.52 -7.22
CA ASP A 94 -3.79 18.04 -8.60
C ASP A 94 -2.73 16.97 -8.96
N LEU A 95 -2.68 15.88 -8.20
CA LEU A 95 -1.83 14.72 -8.39
C LEU A 95 -2.46 13.81 -9.44
N VAL A 96 -1.61 13.24 -10.28
CA VAL A 96 -2.05 12.29 -11.30
C VAL A 96 -1.98 10.88 -10.74
N ILE A 97 -3.10 10.17 -10.77
CA ILE A 97 -3.24 8.77 -10.37
C ILE A 97 -2.25 7.91 -11.17
N GLY A 98 -1.58 6.97 -10.48
CA GLY A 98 -0.63 6.04 -11.09
C GLY A 98 0.75 6.64 -11.39
N ARG A 99 1.02 7.89 -10.99
CA ARG A 99 2.39 8.46 -10.99
C ARG A 99 3.05 8.26 -9.63
N VAL A 100 4.38 8.25 -9.65
CA VAL A 100 5.22 8.17 -8.44
C VAL A 100 4.74 9.20 -7.42
N VAL A 101 4.73 8.83 -6.13
CA VAL A 101 4.27 9.65 -5.00
C VAL A 101 2.74 9.74 -4.82
N TYR A 102 1.89 9.35 -5.78
CA TYR A 102 0.43 9.45 -5.59
C TYR A 102 -0.05 8.71 -4.31
N ASP A 103 0.22 7.41 -4.22
CA ASP A 103 -0.19 6.57 -3.10
C ASP A 103 0.47 7.01 -1.79
N ASN A 104 1.76 7.36 -1.88
CA ASN A 104 2.54 7.82 -0.74
C ASN A 104 2.01 9.13 -0.14
N TRP A 105 1.54 10.04 -1.00
CA TRP A 105 0.96 11.30 -0.56
C TRP A 105 -0.35 11.08 0.18
N LEU A 106 -1.23 10.19 -0.30
CA LEU A 106 -2.48 9.86 0.39
C LEU A 106 -2.23 9.36 1.81
N VAL A 107 -1.25 8.45 1.97
CA VAL A 107 -0.85 7.92 3.28
C VAL A 107 -0.25 9.02 4.16
N GLY A 108 0.70 9.78 3.64
CA GLY A 108 1.38 10.81 4.43
C GLY A 108 0.45 11.93 4.87
N HIS A 109 -0.43 12.41 3.98
CA HIS A 109 -1.45 13.39 4.31
C HIS A 109 -2.39 12.87 5.40
N ALA A 110 -2.90 11.64 5.28
CA ALA A 110 -3.77 11.03 6.27
C ALA A 110 -3.09 10.90 7.66
N ILE A 111 -1.80 10.58 7.70
CA ILE A 111 -1.01 10.50 8.94
C ILE A 111 -0.82 11.89 9.57
N LEU A 112 -0.46 12.89 8.77
CA LEU A 112 -0.08 14.22 9.25
C LEU A 112 -1.27 15.07 9.70
N GLU A 113 -2.42 14.97 9.01
CA GLU A 113 -3.64 15.67 9.43
C GLU A 113 -4.19 15.13 10.75
N GLY A 114 -3.94 13.85 11.06
CA GLY A 114 -4.36 13.22 12.31
C GLY A 114 -5.88 13.02 12.46
N GLN A 115 -6.64 13.29 11.40
CA GLN A 115 -8.11 13.11 11.37
C GLN A 115 -8.54 11.78 10.75
N VAL A 116 -7.59 11.01 10.19
CA VAL A 116 -7.83 9.71 9.56
C VAL A 116 -7.21 8.61 10.43
N VAL A 117 -7.96 7.54 10.67
CA VAL A 117 -7.41 6.30 11.24
C VAL A 117 -6.59 5.63 10.16
N VAL A 118 -5.26 5.71 10.27
CA VAL A 118 -4.34 5.06 9.33
C VAL A 118 -3.83 3.76 9.92
N VAL A 119 -4.07 2.65 9.22
CA VAL A 119 -3.68 1.29 9.59
C VAL A 119 -2.66 0.74 8.59
N GLU A 120 -1.50 0.34 9.09
CA GLU A 120 -0.47 -0.36 8.32
C GLU A 120 -0.69 -1.88 8.43
N ALA A 121 -1.02 -2.50 7.30
CA ALA A 121 -1.53 -3.86 7.23
C ALA A 121 -0.54 -4.89 6.67
N THR A 122 0.74 -4.55 6.51
CA THR A 122 1.73 -5.41 5.83
C THR A 122 1.87 -6.79 6.46
N GLU A 123 1.76 -6.90 7.78
CA GLU A 123 1.98 -8.17 8.47
C GLU A 123 0.87 -9.19 8.22
N THR A 124 -0.36 -8.74 7.97
CA THR A 124 -1.52 -9.62 7.88
C THR A 124 -2.09 -9.70 6.47
N LEU A 125 -1.91 -8.67 5.64
CA LEU A 125 -2.39 -8.60 4.26
C LEU A 125 -1.23 -8.79 3.28
N LEU A 126 -1.29 -9.89 2.52
CA LEU A 126 -0.29 -10.18 1.50
C LEU A 126 -0.66 -9.49 0.17
N ALA A 127 0.17 -8.52 -0.24
CA ALA A 127 0.15 -7.94 -1.58
C ALA A 127 1.40 -8.40 -2.34
N VAL A 128 1.23 -9.24 -3.37
CA VAL A 128 2.33 -9.72 -4.21
C VAL A 128 2.47 -8.85 -5.45
N HIS A 129 3.62 -8.21 -5.60
CA HIS A 129 3.99 -7.44 -6.78
C HIS A 129 4.91 -8.28 -7.67
N GLN A 130 4.49 -8.54 -8.91
CA GLN A 130 5.29 -9.29 -9.87
C GLN A 130 6.30 -8.36 -10.52
N LEU A 131 7.59 -8.63 -10.33
CA LEU A 131 8.63 -7.84 -10.97
C LEU A 131 8.85 -8.33 -12.41
N GLY A 132 8.71 -7.40 -13.36
CA GLY A 132 9.09 -7.61 -14.74
C GLY A 132 10.63 -7.60 -14.93
N LYS A 133 11.05 -7.73 -16.19
CA LYS A 133 12.48 -7.64 -16.59
C LYS A 133 13.17 -6.33 -16.14
N GLU A 134 12.39 -5.27 -15.93
CA GLU A 134 12.90 -3.95 -15.53
C GLU A 134 13.04 -3.79 -14.02
N GLY A 135 12.63 -4.81 -13.25
CA GLY A 135 12.72 -4.85 -11.80
C GLY A 135 12.00 -3.68 -11.11
N ARG A 136 12.53 -3.24 -9.98
CA ARG A 136 11.93 -2.22 -9.09
C ARG A 136 11.78 -0.81 -9.71
N LYS A 137 12.25 -0.59 -10.95
CA LYS A 137 12.30 0.73 -11.61
C LYS A 137 11.22 0.91 -12.69
N GLU A 138 10.25 0.01 -12.81
CA GLU A 138 9.27 0.03 -13.90
C GLU A 138 8.42 1.33 -13.88
N GLY A 139 7.99 1.79 -12.70
CA GLY A 139 7.24 3.05 -12.54
C GLY A 139 8.07 4.34 -12.76
N SER A 140 9.40 4.29 -12.59
CA SER A 140 10.26 5.48 -12.68
C SER A 140 10.76 5.79 -14.10
N ARG A 141 10.31 5.04 -15.10
CA ARG A 141 10.69 5.27 -16.51
C ARG A 141 9.58 5.83 -17.38
N ARG A 142 8.39 6.09 -16.82
CA ARG A 142 7.28 6.70 -17.54
C ARG A 142 7.57 8.19 -17.77
N PRO A 143 7.25 8.76 -18.96
CA PRO A 143 7.34 10.20 -19.18
C PRO A 143 6.55 10.98 -18.11
N ASN A 144 7.10 12.09 -17.63
CA ASN A 144 6.49 12.96 -16.60
C ASN A 144 6.19 12.28 -15.26
N ASN A 145 6.92 11.22 -14.90
CA ASN A 145 6.84 10.55 -13.59
C ASN A 145 7.13 11.48 -12.40
N ASP A 146 7.82 12.60 -12.64
CA ASP A 146 8.29 13.53 -11.62
C ASP A 146 7.28 14.60 -11.24
N TYR A 147 6.22 14.77 -12.03
CA TYR A 147 5.22 15.83 -11.84
C TYR A 147 4.62 15.85 -10.42
N ASN A 148 4.17 14.69 -9.92
CA ASN A 148 3.61 14.59 -8.57
C ASN A 148 4.67 14.91 -7.52
N ARG A 149 5.90 14.43 -7.70
CA ARG A 149 7.01 14.69 -6.78
C ARG A 149 7.33 16.18 -6.69
N ASP A 150 7.33 16.87 -7.81
CA ASP A 150 7.59 18.32 -7.85
C ASP A 150 6.43 19.13 -7.26
N LEU A 151 5.18 18.65 -7.40
CA LEU A 151 4.03 19.22 -6.70
C LEU A 151 4.14 19.04 -5.19
N VAL A 152 4.42 17.81 -4.72
CA VAL A 152 4.53 17.48 -3.29
C VAL A 152 5.67 18.24 -2.61
N ARG A 153 6.81 18.42 -3.28
CA ARG A 153 7.92 19.26 -2.76
C ARG A 153 7.51 20.71 -2.53
N ARG A 154 6.67 21.28 -3.40
CA ARG A 154 6.21 22.68 -3.29
C ARG A 154 5.26 22.89 -2.12
N ILE A 155 4.55 21.85 -1.71
CA ILE A 155 3.62 21.89 -0.55
C ILE A 155 4.26 21.39 0.75
N HIS A 156 5.60 21.24 0.79
CA HIS A 156 6.39 20.93 1.98
C HIS A 156 5.86 19.73 2.78
N VAL A 157 5.81 18.56 2.14
CA VAL A 157 5.60 17.29 2.85
C VAL A 157 6.91 16.52 2.88
N THR A 158 7.41 16.15 4.05
CA THR A 158 8.66 15.39 4.15
C THR A 158 8.54 13.99 3.54
N ASN A 159 9.62 13.53 2.90
CA ASN A 159 9.66 12.20 2.27
C ASN A 159 9.39 11.06 3.27
N GLN A 160 9.68 11.25 4.56
CA GLN A 160 9.57 10.19 5.56
C GLN A 160 8.12 10.03 6.07
N ALA A 161 7.33 11.12 6.10
CA ALA A 161 5.89 11.06 6.37
C ALA A 161 5.11 10.29 5.27
N LEU A 162 5.68 10.19 4.07
CA LEU A 162 5.12 9.48 2.92
C LEU A 162 5.26 7.94 3.00
N SER A 163 5.75 7.40 4.12
CA SER A 163 5.92 5.96 4.35
C SER A 163 4.74 5.38 5.12
N VAL A 164 4.21 4.24 4.67
CA VAL A 164 3.17 3.52 5.42
C VAL A 164 3.64 3.04 6.79
N THR A 165 4.96 2.86 6.98
CA THR A 165 5.53 2.47 8.27
C THR A 165 5.35 3.53 9.36
N CYS A 166 4.95 4.75 9.00
CA CYS A 166 4.62 5.83 9.92
C CYS A 166 3.18 5.78 10.46
N ALA A 167 2.35 4.85 9.98
CA ALA A 167 0.98 4.71 10.45
C ALA A 167 0.92 4.50 11.97
N PRO A 168 -0.03 5.15 12.67
CA PRO A 168 -0.21 5.03 14.12
C PRO A 168 -0.80 3.68 14.54
N TRP A 169 -1.39 2.91 13.63
CA TRP A 169 -1.93 1.58 13.89
C TRP A 169 -1.31 0.54 12.96
N LYS A 170 -1.16 -0.68 13.48
CA LYS A 170 -0.69 -1.84 12.74
C LYS A 170 -1.58 -3.05 12.98
N THR A 171 -1.77 -3.86 11.96
CA THR A 171 -2.33 -5.21 12.11
C THR A 171 -1.21 -6.18 12.46
N LEU A 172 -1.45 -7.14 13.35
CA LEU A 172 -0.49 -8.19 13.71
C LEU A 172 -1.15 -9.56 13.73
N ASN A 173 -0.41 -10.60 13.37
CA ASN A 173 -0.88 -11.98 13.54
C ASN A 173 -0.73 -12.39 15.01
N GLY A 174 -1.85 -12.70 15.67
CA GLY A 174 -1.89 -13.23 17.02
C GLY A 174 -1.49 -14.70 17.08
N PRO A 175 -1.00 -15.18 18.24
CA PRO A 175 -0.65 -16.59 18.43
C PRO A 175 -1.88 -17.53 18.38
N ASP A 176 -3.08 -16.99 18.54
CA ASP A 176 -4.37 -17.68 18.42
C ASP A 176 -4.94 -17.68 17.00
N GLY A 177 -4.17 -17.18 16.02
CA GLY A 177 -4.60 -17.03 14.63
C GLY A 177 -5.52 -15.83 14.38
N ARG A 178 -5.79 -14.99 15.38
CA ARG A 178 -6.58 -13.76 15.20
C ARG A 178 -5.69 -12.60 14.76
N ILE A 179 -6.25 -11.69 13.97
CA ILE A 179 -5.59 -10.43 13.60
C ILE A 179 -5.89 -9.39 14.68
N ASN A 180 -4.84 -8.82 15.26
CA ASN A 180 -4.93 -7.84 16.34
C ASN A 180 -4.53 -6.44 15.85
N MET A 181 -5.08 -5.40 16.50
CA MET A 181 -4.67 -4.01 16.28
C MET A 181 -3.67 -3.55 17.33
N LYS A 182 -2.56 -2.96 16.88
CA LYS A 182 -1.55 -2.38 17.77
C LYS A 182 -1.36 -0.91 17.46
N LYS A 183 -1.60 -0.06 18.45
CA LYS A 183 -1.19 1.35 18.39
C LYS A 183 0.32 1.45 18.55
N VAL A 184 0.98 2.17 17.65
CA VAL A 184 2.42 2.38 17.66
C VAL A 184 2.76 3.85 17.86
N LYS A 185 3.85 4.11 18.57
CA LYS A 185 4.41 5.46 18.65
C LYS A 185 5.04 5.80 17.31
N MET A 186 4.59 6.90 16.71
CA MET A 186 5.15 7.43 15.48
C MET A 186 6.65 7.73 15.68
N HIS A 187 7.49 7.25 14.76
CA HIS A 187 8.94 7.50 14.82
C HIS A 187 9.23 9.00 14.65
N LYS A 188 10.32 9.50 15.25
CA LYS A 188 10.68 10.93 15.22
C LYS A 188 10.74 11.54 13.81
N GLY A 189 11.10 10.76 12.80
CA GLY A 189 11.17 11.20 11.41
C GLY A 189 9.84 11.26 10.66
N CYS A 190 8.74 10.77 11.24
CA CYS A 190 7.43 10.72 10.57
C CYS A 190 6.59 12.00 10.77
N GLY A 191 6.99 12.90 11.69
CA GLY A 191 6.16 14.00 12.19
C GLY A 191 6.59 15.41 11.80
N GLN A 192 7.20 15.58 10.62
CA GLN A 192 7.53 16.92 10.12
C GLN A 192 6.85 17.13 8.76
N LEU A 193 6.09 18.22 8.66
CA LEU A 193 5.79 18.89 7.39
C LEU A 193 7.05 19.65 6.97
#